data_AF-A0A2S7I4U1-F1
#
_entry.id   AF-A0A2S7I4U1-F1
#
_cell.length_a   1.000
_cell.length_b   1.000
_cell.length_c   1.000
_cell.angle_alpha   90.00
_cell.angle_beta   90.00
_cell.angle_gamma   90.00
#
_symmetry.space_group_name_H-M   'P 1'
#
loop_
_entity.id
_entity.type
_entity.pdbx_description
1 polymer ?
#
loop_
_entity_poly.entity_id
_entity_poly.type
_entity_poly.pdbx_seq_one_letter_code
_entity_poly.pdbx_strand_id
1 'polypeptide(L)'
;MNTINHYSISEAIKELNKVGNINLVKKLERILKYNEIKKPELHNKKDDKTTSHYKVNLTYDELETIKDLFLDLEVASLTIDGEAGAYTEKYVTLLDNWSIISDDSDL
;
A
#
# COMPACT_ATOMS: atom_id res chain seq x y z
N MET A 1 13.13 -2.52 -8.60
CA MET A 1 12.13 -1.49 -8.94
C MET A 1 10.86 -1.76 -8.16
N ASN A 2 10.68 -0.97 -7.12
CA ASN A 2 9.54 -1.10 -6.21
C ASN A 2 8.30 -0.45 -6.79
N THR A 3 7.27 -1.27 -6.98
CA THR A 3 6.00 -0.82 -7.54
C THR A 3 4.84 -1.33 -6.73
N ILE A 4 3.76 -0.56 -6.68
CA ILE A 4 2.57 -0.94 -5.94
C ILE A 4 1.31 -0.55 -6.72
N ASN A 5 0.24 -1.32 -6.53
CA ASN A 5 -1.05 -1.06 -7.16
C ASN A 5 -1.80 0.11 -6.47
N HIS A 6 -2.70 0.74 -7.22
CA HIS A 6 -3.53 1.85 -6.73
C HIS A 6 -4.28 1.52 -5.43
N TYR A 7 -4.86 0.32 -5.35
CA TYR A 7 -5.69 -0.11 -4.22
C TYR A 7 -4.90 -0.12 -2.90
N SER A 8 -3.67 -0.64 -2.92
CA SER A 8 -2.84 -0.76 -1.72
C SER A 8 -2.39 0.60 -1.20
N ILE A 9 -2.10 1.56 -2.08
CA ILE A 9 -1.83 2.94 -1.67
C ILE A 9 -3.10 3.59 -1.08
N SER A 10 -4.25 3.38 -1.72
CA SER A 10 -5.52 3.98 -1.29
C SER A 10 -5.94 3.50 0.10
N GLU A 11 -5.82 2.20 0.38
CA GLU A 11 -6.09 1.66 1.71
C GLU A 11 -5.05 2.14 2.73
N ALA A 12 -3.77 2.23 2.37
CA ALA A 12 -2.77 2.79 3.28
C ALA A 12 -3.08 4.24 3.66
N ILE A 13 -3.44 5.09 2.70
CA ILE A 13 -3.87 6.48 2.95
C ILE A 13 -5.06 6.52 3.90
N LYS A 14 -6.06 5.67 3.66
CA LYS A 14 -7.28 5.61 4.48
C LYS A 14 -6.98 5.24 5.93
N GLU A 15 -6.19 4.19 6.14
CA GLU A 15 -5.87 3.72 7.49
C GLU A 15 -4.89 4.65 8.21
N LEU A 16 -3.89 5.21 7.52
CA LEU A 16 -2.97 6.21 8.07
C LEU A 16 -3.69 7.49 8.52
N ASN A 17 -4.75 7.89 7.81
CA ASN A 17 -5.58 9.02 8.23
C ASN A 17 -6.29 8.76 9.56
N LYS A 18 -6.74 7.53 9.83
CA LYS A 18 -7.41 7.18 11.10
C LYS A 18 -6.47 7.26 12.29
N VAL A 19 -5.20 6.92 12.09
CA VAL A 19 -4.15 6.99 13.14
C VAL A 19 -3.41 8.33 13.15
N GLY A 20 -3.81 9.29 12.29
CA GLY A 20 -3.26 10.65 12.30
C GLY A 20 -1.85 10.79 11.71
N ASN A 21 -1.36 9.82 10.93
CA ASN A 21 -0.04 9.91 10.29
C ASN A 21 -0.09 10.75 8.99
N ILE A 22 -0.33 12.05 9.16
CA ILE A 22 -0.56 13.00 8.06
C ILE A 22 0.66 13.16 7.13
N ASN A 23 1.87 12.99 7.65
CA ASN A 23 3.09 13.11 6.85
C ASN A 23 3.18 12.00 5.79
N LEU A 24 2.92 10.75 6.21
CA LEU A 24 2.97 9.62 5.30
C LEU A 24 1.81 9.63 4.31
N VAL A 25 0.61 10.05 4.75
CA VAL A 25 -0.54 10.32 3.87
C VAL A 25 -0.15 11.27 2.73
N LYS A 26 0.44 12.42 3.03
CA LYS A 26 0.85 13.40 2.00
C LYS A 26 1.88 12.84 1.02
N LYS A 27 2.76 11.96 1.48
CA LYS A 27 3.74 11.29 0.60
C LYS A 27 3.06 10.30 -0.34
N LEU A 28 2.14 9.48 0.18
CA LEU A 28 1.36 8.54 -0.63
C LEU A 28 0.45 9.26 -1.65
N GLU A 29 -0.17 10.37 -1.28
CA GLU A 29 -0.95 11.20 -2.21
C GLU A 29 -0.07 11.78 -3.34
N ARG A 30 1.17 12.18 -3.04
CA ARG A 30 2.13 12.60 -4.05
C ARG A 30 2.51 11.46 -5.00
N ILE A 31 2.69 10.24 -4.48
CA ILE A 31 2.95 9.05 -5.29
C ILE A 31 1.78 8.81 -6.27
N LEU A 32 0.53 8.86 -5.80
CA LEU A 32 -0.65 8.72 -6.67
C LEU A 32 -0.72 9.80 -7.76
N LYS A 33 -0.24 11.00 -7.46
CA LYS A 33 -0.31 12.14 -8.39
C LYS A 33 0.82 12.16 -9.42
N TYR A 34 2.02 11.72 -9.06
CA TYR A 34 3.23 11.99 -9.84
C TYR A 34 4.03 10.75 -10.24
N ASN A 35 3.80 9.60 -9.60
CA ASN A 35 4.64 8.41 -9.78
C ASN A 35 3.94 7.27 -10.53
N GLU A 36 2.86 7.55 -11.25
CA GLU A 36 2.18 6.54 -12.05
C GLU A 36 3.11 6.01 -13.15
N ILE A 37 3.20 4.70 -13.25
CA ILE A 37 3.95 4.02 -14.30
C ILE A 37 3.12 4.06 -15.58
N LYS A 38 3.73 4.51 -16.67
CA LYS A 38 3.06 4.59 -17.98
C LYS A 38 2.52 3.21 -18.36
N LYS A 39 1.22 3.14 -18.61
CA LYS A 39 0.57 1.92 -19.10
C LYS A 39 1.05 1.57 -20.51
N PRO A 40 1.16 0.27 -20.85
CA PRO A 40 1.45 -0.15 -22.22
C PRO A 40 0.44 0.41 -23.23
N GLU A 41 0.87 0.63 -24.46
CA GLU A 41 0.02 1.24 -25.49
C GLU A 41 -1.21 0.39 -25.84
N LEU A 42 -1.10 -0.93 -25.72
CA LEU A 42 -2.18 -1.89 -25.95
C LEU A 42 -3.12 -2.05 -24.75
N HIS A 43 -2.83 -1.41 -23.60
CA HIS A 43 -3.68 -1.51 -22.42
C HIS A 43 -5.04 -0.86 -22.71
N ASN A 44 -6.12 -1.64 -22.62
CA ASN A 44 -7.47 -1.22 -23.00
C ASN A 44 -8.11 -0.20 -22.05
N LYS A 45 -7.61 -0.09 -20.80
CA LYS A 45 -8.12 0.85 -19.79
C LYS A 45 -7.05 1.89 -19.39
N LYS A 46 -6.67 2.77 -20.32
CA LYS A 46 -5.58 3.74 -20.08
C LYS A 46 -5.91 4.71 -18.94
N ASP A 47 -7.16 5.17 -18.87
CA ASP A 47 -7.59 6.16 -17.88
C ASP A 47 -8.08 5.56 -16.55
N ASP A 48 -8.23 4.23 -16.47
CA ASP A 48 -8.74 3.54 -15.27
C ASP A 48 -7.64 3.39 -14.21
N LYS A 49 -7.70 4.19 -13.14
CA LYS A 49 -6.70 4.16 -12.06
C LYS A 49 -6.65 2.83 -11.31
N THR A 50 -7.70 2.00 -11.35
CA THR A 50 -7.72 0.72 -10.62
C THR A 50 -6.69 -0.28 -11.16
N THR A 51 -6.27 -0.14 -12.42
CA THR A 51 -5.22 -0.96 -13.03
C THR A 51 -3.84 -0.29 -13.02
N SER A 52 -3.75 0.91 -12.46
CA SER A 52 -2.50 1.68 -12.41
C SER A 52 -1.57 1.15 -11.34
N HIS A 53 -0.28 1.16 -11.66
CA HIS A 53 0.81 0.89 -10.74
C HIS A 53 1.68 2.13 -10.58
N TYR A 54 2.30 2.25 -9.42
CA TYR A 54 3.04 3.44 -9.02
C TYR A 54 4.43 3.06 -8.55
N LYS A 55 5.43 3.85 -8.93
CA LYS A 55 6.77 3.73 -8.38
C LYS A 55 6.78 4.23 -6.94
N VAL A 56 7.25 3.39 -6.01
CA VAL A 56 7.36 3.74 -4.59
C VAL A 56 8.73 4.35 -4.31
N ASN A 57 8.72 5.50 -3.66
CA ASN A 57 9.91 6.25 -3.24
C ASN A 57 9.78 6.68 -1.77
N LEU A 58 9.50 5.71 -0.91
CA LEU A 58 9.47 5.85 0.55
C LEU A 58 10.78 5.35 1.14
N THR A 59 11.13 5.86 2.32
CA THR A 59 12.27 5.35 3.10
C THR A 59 11.95 4.00 3.75
N TYR A 60 12.96 3.25 4.19
CA TYR A 60 12.77 2.03 4.98
C TYR A 60 11.80 2.23 6.14
N ASP A 61 12.04 3.22 7.01
CA ASP A 61 11.21 3.49 8.18
C ASP A 61 9.74 3.77 7.81
N GLU A 62 9.51 4.40 6.66
CA GLU A 62 8.16 4.69 6.17
C GLU A 62 7.47 3.46 5.62
N LEU A 63 8.22 2.55 4.99
CA LEU A 63 7.71 1.26 4.56
C LEU A 63 7.37 0.39 5.76
N GLU A 64 8.25 0.31 6.75
CA GLU A 64 7.99 -0.44 7.99
C GLU A 64 6.79 0.13 8.74
N THR A 65 6.64 1.46 8.81
CA THR A 65 5.44 2.09 9.41
C THR A 65 4.13 1.62 8.74
N ILE A 66 4.14 1.42 7.42
CA ILE A 66 2.94 0.94 6.69
C ILE A 66 2.72 -0.56 6.94
N LYS A 67 3.80 -1.35 6.97
CA LYS A 67 3.73 -2.80 7.24
C LYS A 67 3.21 -3.05 8.66
N ASP A 68 3.79 -2.38 9.66
CA ASP A 68 3.36 -2.46 11.06
C ASP A 68 1.89 -2.09 11.21
N LEU A 69 1.44 -1.01 10.54
CA LEU A 69 0.02 -0.63 10.54
C LEU A 69 -0.89 -1.76 10.01
N PHE A 70 -0.52 -2.41 8.91
CA PHE A 70 -1.33 -3.49 8.36
C PHE A 70 -1.24 -4.79 9.17
N LEU A 71 -0.11 -5.07 9.79
CA LEU A 71 0.04 -6.17 10.74
C LEU A 71 -0.85 -5.97 11.96
N ASP A 72 -0.87 -4.76 12.53
CA ASP A 72 -1.76 -4.42 13.65
C ASP A 72 -3.23 -4.57 13.26
N LEU A 73 -3.60 -4.13 12.06
CA LEU A 73 -4.97 -4.25 11.55
C LEU A 73 -5.37 -5.70 11.24
N GLU A 74 -4.43 -6.52 10.75
CA GLU A 74 -4.63 -7.96 10.58
C GLU A 74 -4.97 -8.61 11.92
N VAL A 75 -4.14 -8.40 12.94
CA VAL A 75 -4.35 -8.96 14.29
C VAL A 75 -5.66 -8.45 14.89
N ALA A 76 -5.94 -7.15 14.76
CA ALA A 76 -7.17 -6.55 15.28
C ALA A 76 -8.45 -7.00 14.55
N SER A 77 -8.33 -7.63 13.39
CA SER A 77 -9.47 -8.10 12.59
C SER A 77 -9.90 -9.54 12.89
N LEU A 78 -9.11 -10.27 13.69
CA LEU A 78 -9.44 -11.64 14.08
C LEU A 78 -10.71 -11.68 14.93
N THR A 79 -11.43 -12.81 14.87
CA THR A 79 -12.55 -13.05 15.79
C THR A 79 -12.06 -13.19 17.23
N ILE A 80 -12.99 -13.21 18.19
CA ILE A 80 -12.67 -13.44 19.60
C ILE A 80 -11.96 -14.79 19.83
N ASP A 81 -12.20 -15.76 18.95
CA ASP A 81 -11.57 -17.08 18.97
C ASP A 81 -10.24 -17.12 18.20
N GLY A 82 -9.79 -15.98 17.64
CA GLY A 82 -8.56 -15.86 16.87
C GLY A 82 -8.67 -16.35 15.42
N GLU A 83 -9.89 -16.49 14.88
CA GLU A 83 -10.10 -16.95 13.52
C GLU A 83 -10.04 -15.81 12.50
N ALA A 84 -9.48 -16.10 11.32
CA ALA A 84 -9.41 -15.17 10.21
C ALA A 84 -10.76 -15.02 9.50
N GLY A 85 -11.11 -13.79 9.13
CA GLY A 85 -12.25 -13.48 8.27
C GLY A 85 -11.87 -12.63 7.06
N ALA A 86 -12.86 -12.16 6.31
CA ALA A 86 -12.63 -11.37 5.09
C ALA A 86 -11.82 -10.09 5.32
N TYR A 87 -11.91 -9.46 6.50
CA TYR A 87 -11.09 -8.30 6.85
C TYR A 87 -9.64 -8.69 7.13
N THR A 88 -9.42 -9.83 7.77
CA THR A 88 -8.07 -10.38 8.00
C THR A 88 -7.40 -10.68 6.68
N GLU A 89 -8.07 -11.41 5.78
CA GLU A 89 -7.55 -11.71 4.43
C GLU A 89 -7.21 -10.44 3.64
N LYS A 90 -8.04 -9.39 3.78
CA LYS A 90 -7.76 -8.08 3.18
C LYS A 90 -6.47 -7.49 3.73
N TYR A 91 -6.26 -7.48 5.04
CA TYR A 91 -5.06 -6.88 5.64
C TYR A 91 -3.80 -7.71 5.37
N VAL A 92 -3.90 -9.04 5.37
CA VAL A 92 -2.83 -9.94 4.88
C VAL A 92 -2.43 -9.57 3.46
N THR A 93 -3.40 -9.45 2.55
CA THR A 93 -3.12 -9.09 1.14
C THR A 93 -2.44 -7.72 1.02
N LEU A 94 -2.84 -6.74 1.85
CA LEU A 94 -2.20 -5.43 1.86
C LEU A 94 -0.77 -5.52 2.40
N LEU A 95 -0.56 -6.23 3.52
CA LEU A 95 0.76 -6.46 4.10
C LEU A 95 1.70 -7.15 3.11
N ASP A 96 1.23 -8.19 2.42
CA ASP A 96 2.00 -8.90 1.38
C ASP A 96 2.44 -7.95 0.25
N ASN A 97 1.51 -7.13 -0.25
CA ASN A 97 1.81 -6.16 -1.30
C ASN A 97 2.90 -5.15 -0.88
N TRP A 98 2.87 -4.71 0.39
CA TRP A 98 3.88 -3.79 0.93
C TRP A 98 5.20 -4.48 1.29
N SER A 99 5.17 -5.77 1.62
CA SER A 99 6.34 -6.57 1.99
C SER A 99 7.22 -6.93 0.80
N ILE A 100 6.67 -6.98 -0.42
CA ILE A 100 7.44 -7.18 -1.66
C ILE A 100 8.35 -5.98 -1.99
N ILE A 101 8.06 -4.80 -1.43
CA ILE A 101 8.87 -3.60 -1.62
C ILE A 101 10.12 -3.69 -0.73
N SER A 102 11.26 -4.00 -1.35
CA SER A 102 12.58 -3.95 -0.71
C SER A 102 13.13 -2.53 -0.73
N ASP A 103 13.93 -2.12 0.26
CA ASP A 103 14.71 -0.89 0.08
C ASP A 103 15.76 -1.16 -1.01
N ASP A 104 15.68 -0.47 -2.16
CA ASP A 104 16.69 -0.57 -3.24
C ASP A 104 17.99 0.19 -2.82
N SER A 105 18.21 0.44 -1.52
CA SER A 105 19.33 1.22 -0.97
C SER A 105 20.69 0.53 -1.00
N ASP A 106 20.76 -0.72 -1.46
CA ASP A 106 21.99 -1.53 -1.50
C ASP A 106 22.55 -1.76 -2.93
N LEU A 107 22.34 -0.84 -3.87
CA LEU A 107 23.03 -0.83 -5.18
C LEU A 107 23.74 0.49 -5.48
#